data_AF-A0A1E5LDT3-F1
#
_entry.id   AF-A0A1E5LDT3-F1
#
_cell.length_a   1.000
_cell.length_b   1.000
_cell.length_c   1.000
_cell.angle_alpha   90.00
_cell.angle_beta   90.00
_cell.angle_gamma   90.00
#
_symmetry.space_group_name_H-M   'P 1'
#
loop_
_entity.id
_entity.type
_entity.pdbx_description
1 polymer ?
#
loop_
_entity_poly.entity_id
_entity_poly.type
_entity_poly.pdbx_seq_one_letter_code
_entity_poly.pdbx_strand_id
1 'polypeptide(L)'
;MNNMKRAIIIASVVLWGTIPVNSSEAKTTYSVTEAVKKIENSDLDLQLEQKEEDVSLSSAAMKYMGSFNELEDISEAEADYQDKVQVWQREYGAYETTYQYIKQQKALTLQRENFTIAQQEKEAIDEKYKEGLVSQADVLRASMSIKNAELSLQLAKQQVDQKKYEFNQKIGKSIEEDFSISTIPSFKRLSRSAYDPKPLAEELKRKHESLFPLKTAVDTYDDILDDVDNLPVLGGDGYETSIENFKTEIEDLSQEIKIVEDKIKSETNPVEVEKLEKELDELKRDKITAEVSLDVKEEQYSEARSERSKAENDLDDYYELEVEKADIRHLKQQRQIELKVYNYAHQFDYLHAQLDVLQENVENEELFYEQEKERFELGYISQQELEKARINVLNAKKELSAAEIDYRLLKKKFELFIDGWM
;
A
#
# COMPACT_ATOMS: atom_id res chain seq x y z
N MET A 1 -4.93 14.01 52.27
CA MET A 1 -5.04 12.57 52.59
C MET A 1 -6.44 12.11 52.21
N ASN A 2 -6.49 11.04 51.41
CA ASN A 2 -7.65 10.26 50.96
C ASN A 2 -8.67 10.93 50.04
N ASN A 3 -8.35 10.93 48.75
CA ASN A 3 -9.34 10.98 47.68
C ASN A 3 -9.50 9.59 47.05
N MET A 4 -10.71 9.09 47.20
CA MET A 4 -11.25 7.82 46.72
C MET A 4 -11.85 8.04 45.33
N LYS A 5 -11.33 7.39 44.28
CA LYS A 5 -12.03 7.20 42.99
C LYS A 5 -11.62 5.89 42.32
N ARG A 6 -12.47 4.88 42.45
CA ARG A 6 -12.71 3.85 41.43
C ARG A 6 -14.17 4.02 41.00
N ALA A 7 -14.41 4.17 39.71
CA ALA A 7 -15.72 3.94 39.09
C ALA A 7 -15.52 3.65 37.60
N ILE A 8 -15.75 2.39 37.25
CA ILE A 8 -15.98 1.86 35.90
C ILE A 8 -17.26 2.46 35.34
N ILE A 9 -17.27 2.88 34.07
CA ILE A 9 -18.50 3.03 33.29
C ILE A 9 -18.29 2.38 31.91
N ILE A 10 -18.82 1.16 31.81
CA ILE A 10 -19.27 0.53 30.57
C ILE A 10 -20.58 1.22 30.19
N ALA A 11 -20.70 1.72 28.96
CA ALA A 11 -21.96 2.20 28.42
C ALA A 11 -22.16 1.73 26.98
N SER A 12 -22.64 0.49 26.87
CA SER A 12 -23.33 -0.05 25.70
C SER A 12 -24.68 0.66 25.57
N VAL A 13 -24.92 1.35 24.45
CA VAL A 13 -26.27 1.80 24.07
C VAL A 13 -26.66 1.12 22.77
N VAL A 14 -27.31 -0.04 22.92
CA VAL A 14 -28.18 -0.62 21.90
C VAL A 14 -29.54 0.04 22.05
N LEU A 15 -29.99 0.77 21.04
CA LEU A 15 -31.37 1.22 20.90
C LEU A 15 -31.91 0.75 19.54
N TRP A 16 -32.70 -0.30 19.59
CA TRP A 16 -33.65 -0.67 18.52
C TRP A 16 -34.92 0.15 18.69
N GLY A 17 -35.40 0.78 17.62
CA GLY A 17 -36.67 1.51 17.65
C GLY A 17 -37.07 2.16 16.31
N THR A 18 -37.76 1.37 15.48
CA THR A 18 -38.71 1.75 14.41
C THR A 18 -38.20 2.49 13.16
N ILE A 19 -38.39 1.80 12.03
CA ILE A 19 -38.17 2.26 10.65
C ILE A 19 -39.35 3.14 10.20
N PRO A 20 -39.08 4.31 9.62
CA PRO A 20 -39.84 4.78 8.48
C PRO A 20 -38.96 4.85 7.22
N VAL A 21 -39.44 4.14 6.20
CA VAL A 21 -38.97 4.19 4.82
C VAL A 21 -39.24 5.59 4.26
N ASN A 22 -38.18 6.36 4.06
CA ASN A 22 -37.98 7.37 3.00
C ASN A 22 -36.67 8.14 3.32
N SER A 23 -35.52 7.56 2.98
CA SER A 23 -34.22 8.23 3.12
C SER A 23 -34.05 9.26 1.99
N SER A 24 -34.73 10.40 2.09
CA SER A 24 -34.05 11.63 1.70
C SER A 24 -32.89 11.75 2.68
N GLU A 25 -31.67 11.42 2.27
CA GLU A 25 -30.48 11.65 3.09
C GLU A 25 -30.54 13.09 3.59
N ALA A 26 -30.87 13.25 4.88
CA ALA A 26 -30.88 14.55 5.51
C ALA A 26 -29.43 15.04 5.42
N LYS A 27 -29.17 16.01 4.53
CA LYS A 27 -27.85 16.62 4.41
C LYS A 27 -27.47 17.15 5.79
N THR A 28 -26.60 16.44 6.50
CA THR A 28 -26.01 16.93 7.73
C THR A 28 -25.17 18.16 7.39
N THR A 29 -25.61 19.32 7.85
CA THR A 29 -24.84 20.57 7.75
C THR A 29 -24.04 20.74 9.03
N TYR A 30 -22.74 20.95 8.92
CA TYR A 30 -21.87 21.32 10.03
C TYR A 30 -21.49 22.79 9.90
N SER A 31 -21.42 23.50 11.02
CA SER A 31 -20.66 24.75 11.07
C SER A 31 -19.17 24.47 10.86
N VAL A 32 -18.40 25.50 10.46
CA VAL A 32 -16.95 25.37 10.28
C VAL A 32 -16.28 24.84 11.56
N THR A 33 -16.67 25.36 12.72
CA THR A 33 -16.13 24.92 14.01
C THR A 33 -16.47 23.46 14.33
N GLU A 34 -17.69 23.01 14.05
CA GLU A 34 -18.08 21.60 14.23
C GLU A 34 -17.32 20.68 13.27
N ALA A 35 -17.10 21.12 12.02
CA ALA A 35 -16.33 20.37 11.04
C ALA A 35 -14.85 20.23 11.46
N VAL A 36 -14.21 21.32 11.88
CA VAL A 36 -12.82 21.31 12.38
C VAL A 36 -12.70 20.35 13.57
N LYS A 37 -13.58 20.47 14.57
CA LYS A 37 -13.56 19.57 15.74
C LYS A 37 -13.78 18.11 15.36
N LYS A 38 -14.62 17.82 14.36
CA LYS A 38 -14.80 16.46 13.84
C LYS A 38 -13.57 15.94 13.12
N ILE A 39 -12.88 16.79 12.35
CA ILE A 39 -11.62 16.45 11.68
C ILE A 39 -10.57 16.12 12.75
N GLU A 40 -10.32 17.03 13.70
CA GLU A 40 -9.36 16.82 14.80
C GLU A 40 -9.64 15.51 15.56
N ASN A 41 -10.90 15.24 15.92
CA ASN A 41 -11.28 14.02 16.63
C ASN A 41 -11.18 12.74 15.78
N SER A 42 -11.21 12.85 14.45
CA SER A 42 -11.15 11.71 13.53
C SER A 42 -9.79 11.57 12.85
N ASP A 43 -8.84 12.43 13.20
CA ASP A 43 -7.50 12.48 12.66
C ASP A 43 -6.69 11.31 13.22
N LEU A 44 -6.51 10.29 12.39
CA LEU A 44 -5.79 9.09 12.76
C LEU A 44 -4.28 9.35 12.89
N ASP A 45 -3.75 10.37 12.22
CA ASP A 45 -2.33 10.73 12.32
C ASP A 45 -2.06 11.37 13.67
N LEU A 46 -2.92 12.28 14.11
CA LEU A 46 -2.86 12.84 15.46
C LEU A 46 -3.02 11.76 16.54
N GLN A 47 -3.89 10.77 16.33
CA GLN A 47 -4.04 9.64 17.27
C GLN A 47 -2.79 8.77 17.34
N LEU A 48 -2.09 8.56 16.22
CA LEU A 48 -0.82 7.85 16.20
C LEU A 48 0.28 8.65 16.92
N GLU A 49 0.43 9.93 16.60
CA GLU A 49 1.43 10.82 17.21
C GLU A 49 1.25 10.88 18.74
N GLN A 50 0.01 11.01 19.23
CA GLN A 50 -0.28 11.01 20.67
C GLN A 50 0.10 9.69 21.36
N LYS A 51 0.15 8.58 20.61
CA LYS A 51 0.52 7.25 21.08
C LYS A 51 2.02 6.96 20.93
N GLU A 52 2.80 7.83 20.28
CA GLU A 52 4.25 7.64 20.15
C GLU A 52 5.04 8.05 21.41
N GLU A 53 4.46 8.85 22.31
CA GLU A 53 5.25 9.54 23.34
C GLU A 53 5.62 8.74 24.62
N ASP A 54 5.06 7.56 24.92
CA ASP A 54 4.97 7.18 26.36
C ASP A 54 5.41 5.78 26.85
N VAL A 55 6.00 4.88 26.04
CA VAL A 55 6.45 3.58 26.58
C VAL A 55 7.94 3.31 26.35
N SER A 56 8.75 3.66 27.34
CA SER A 56 10.15 3.23 27.38
C SER A 56 10.24 1.85 28.04
N LEU A 57 10.60 0.83 27.28
CA LEU A 57 10.89 -0.50 27.82
C LEU A 57 12.02 -0.43 28.85
N SER A 58 11.86 -1.10 30.00
CA SER A 58 12.98 -1.22 30.92
C SER A 58 14.06 -2.15 30.38
N SER A 59 15.25 -2.09 30.99
CA SER A 59 16.32 -3.03 30.67
C SER A 59 15.94 -4.49 30.91
N ALA A 60 14.93 -4.78 31.76
CA ALA A 60 14.43 -6.13 31.97
C ALA A 60 13.61 -6.58 30.74
N ALA A 61 12.65 -5.77 30.30
CA ALA A 61 11.83 -6.02 29.11
C ALA A 61 12.68 -6.21 27.84
N MET A 62 13.71 -5.36 27.64
CA MET A 62 14.60 -5.48 26.49
C MET A 62 15.31 -6.84 26.39
N LYS A 63 15.54 -7.55 27.50
CA LYS A 63 16.16 -8.89 27.48
C LYS A 63 15.23 -9.95 26.87
N TYR A 64 13.91 -9.72 26.91
CA TYR A 64 12.89 -10.65 26.44
C TYR A 64 12.38 -10.32 25.03
N MET A 65 12.63 -9.13 24.48
CA MET A 65 12.20 -8.78 23.11
C MET A 65 12.60 -9.80 22.03
N GLY A 66 13.73 -10.49 22.21
CA GLY A 66 14.20 -11.52 21.28
C GLY A 66 13.53 -12.89 21.43
N SER A 67 12.59 -13.08 22.35
CA SER A 67 11.86 -14.35 22.48
C SER A 67 10.66 -14.45 21.55
N PHE A 68 10.20 -13.33 20.98
CA PHE A 68 9.05 -13.28 20.08
C PHE A 68 9.50 -13.43 18.63
N ASN A 69 9.49 -14.66 18.12
CA ASN A 69 9.87 -14.94 16.74
C ASN A 69 8.78 -14.47 15.74
N GLU A 70 7.56 -14.32 16.22
CA GLU A 70 6.36 -13.90 15.48
C GLU A 70 6.54 -12.50 14.86
N LEU A 71 7.43 -11.66 15.42
CA LEU A 71 7.78 -10.37 14.84
C LEU A 71 8.40 -10.49 13.43
N GLU A 72 8.98 -11.64 13.08
CA GLU A 72 9.48 -11.95 11.73
C GLU A 72 8.32 -11.96 10.72
N ASP A 73 7.13 -12.44 11.11
CA ASP A 73 5.95 -12.54 10.24
C ASP A 73 5.49 -11.17 9.73
N ILE A 74 5.61 -10.12 10.56
CA ILE A 74 5.29 -8.74 10.16
C ILE A 74 6.25 -8.29 9.06
N SER A 75 7.56 -8.49 9.26
CA SER A 75 8.59 -8.12 8.29
C SER A 75 8.44 -8.90 6.99
N GLU A 76 8.14 -10.19 7.06
CA GLU A 76 7.88 -11.04 5.90
C GLU A 76 6.64 -10.55 5.13
N ALA A 77 5.53 -10.27 5.82
CA ALA A 77 4.31 -9.77 5.20
C ALA A 77 4.53 -8.39 4.52
N GLU A 78 5.29 -7.50 5.15
CA GLU A 78 5.68 -6.23 4.55
C GLU A 78 6.54 -6.43 3.30
N ALA A 79 7.57 -7.28 3.36
CA ALA A 79 8.45 -7.58 2.23
C ALA A 79 7.67 -8.18 1.05
N ASP A 80 6.81 -9.16 1.30
CA ASP A 80 5.95 -9.80 0.31
C ASP A 80 5.04 -8.77 -0.38
N TYR A 81 4.43 -7.87 0.39
CA TYR A 81 3.61 -6.81 -0.18
C TYR A 81 4.43 -5.81 -1.01
N GLN A 82 5.61 -5.41 -0.56
CA GLN A 82 6.50 -4.52 -1.32
C GLN A 82 6.91 -5.15 -2.66
N ASP A 83 7.22 -6.44 -2.68
CA ASP A 83 7.54 -7.16 -3.91
C ASP A 83 6.37 -7.15 -4.90
N LYS A 84 5.14 -7.38 -4.41
CA LYS A 84 3.91 -7.25 -5.22
C LYS A 84 3.73 -5.83 -5.77
N VAL A 85 3.93 -4.80 -4.94
CA VAL A 85 3.86 -3.39 -5.38
C VAL A 85 4.83 -3.10 -6.51
N GLN A 86 6.07 -3.60 -6.42
CA GLN A 86 7.04 -3.43 -7.51
C GLN A 86 6.62 -4.15 -8.79
N VAL A 87 6.02 -5.34 -8.69
CA VAL A 87 5.47 -6.06 -9.85
C VAL A 87 4.36 -5.24 -10.51
N TRP A 88 3.37 -4.77 -9.75
CA TRP A 88 2.28 -3.95 -10.29
C TRP A 88 2.75 -2.63 -10.87
N GLN A 89 3.74 -1.97 -10.24
CA GLN A 89 4.33 -0.73 -10.76
C GLN A 89 5.03 -0.97 -12.10
N ARG A 90 5.79 -2.06 -12.24
CA ARG A 90 6.41 -2.45 -13.52
C ARG A 90 5.35 -2.77 -14.57
N GLU A 91 4.30 -3.51 -14.18
CA GLU A 91 3.19 -3.86 -15.07
C GLU A 91 2.48 -2.61 -15.58
N TYR A 92 2.06 -1.70 -14.70
CA TYR A 92 1.43 -0.45 -15.10
C TYR A 92 2.33 0.39 -16.00
N GLY A 93 3.63 0.48 -15.69
CA GLY A 93 4.61 1.19 -16.52
C GLY A 93 4.76 0.60 -17.93
N ALA A 94 4.59 -0.72 -18.08
CA ALA A 94 4.56 -1.38 -19.39
C ALA A 94 3.29 -1.03 -20.18
N TYR A 95 2.12 -1.04 -19.53
CA TYR A 95 0.87 -0.58 -20.16
C TYR A 95 0.93 0.89 -20.56
N GLU A 96 1.45 1.76 -19.69
CA GLU A 96 1.62 3.19 -19.97
C GLU A 96 2.49 3.40 -21.21
N THR A 97 3.66 2.78 -21.25
CA THR A 97 4.57 2.88 -22.41
C THR A 97 3.89 2.41 -23.70
N THR A 98 3.21 1.26 -23.62
CA THR A 98 2.52 0.66 -24.77
C THR A 98 1.41 1.57 -25.29
N TYR A 99 0.55 2.09 -24.41
CA TYR A 99 -0.55 2.95 -24.81
C TYR A 99 -0.09 4.33 -25.29
N GLN A 100 0.99 4.89 -24.74
CA GLN A 100 1.58 6.13 -25.27
C GLN A 100 2.15 5.93 -26.68
N TYR A 101 2.74 4.77 -26.97
CA TYR A 101 3.17 4.44 -28.33
C TYR A 101 1.98 4.30 -29.28
N ILE A 102 0.92 3.60 -28.88
CA ILE A 102 -0.34 3.48 -29.65
C ILE A 102 -0.96 4.86 -29.93
N LYS A 103 -0.98 5.75 -28.94
CA LYS A 103 -1.47 7.13 -29.08
C LYS A 103 -0.76 7.87 -30.21
N GLN A 104 0.57 7.78 -30.28
CA GLN A 104 1.34 8.39 -31.36
C GLN A 104 1.10 7.73 -32.72
N GLN A 105 0.99 6.40 -32.77
CA GLN A 105 0.64 5.70 -34.02
C GLN A 105 -0.72 6.13 -34.56
N LYS A 106 -1.71 6.31 -33.68
CA LYS A 106 -3.05 6.77 -34.07
C LYS A 106 -3.00 8.22 -34.56
N ALA A 107 -2.24 9.09 -33.88
CA ALA A 107 -2.00 10.46 -34.34
C ALA A 107 -1.36 10.51 -35.73
N LEU A 108 -0.34 9.66 -35.99
CA LEU A 108 0.28 9.53 -37.31
C LEU A 108 -0.71 9.06 -38.39
N THR A 109 -1.59 8.11 -38.04
CA THR A 109 -2.64 7.62 -38.95
C THR A 109 -3.59 8.74 -39.35
N LEU A 110 -4.08 9.51 -38.38
CA LEU A 110 -4.94 10.67 -38.63
C LEU A 110 -4.24 11.76 -39.46
N GLN A 111 -2.94 12.00 -39.23
CA GLN A 111 -2.16 12.93 -40.07
C GLN A 111 -1.99 12.45 -41.51
N ARG A 112 -1.84 11.14 -41.70
CA ARG A 112 -1.76 10.54 -43.04
C ARG A 112 -3.09 10.71 -43.78
N GLU A 113 -4.22 10.44 -43.12
CA GLU A 113 -5.55 10.67 -43.68
C GLU A 113 -5.76 12.14 -44.07
N ASN A 114 -5.44 13.09 -43.18
CA ASN A 114 -5.53 14.52 -43.49
C ASN A 114 -4.64 14.94 -44.68
N PHE A 115 -3.43 14.40 -44.78
CA PHE A 115 -2.56 14.64 -45.94
C PHE A 115 -3.18 14.10 -47.24
N THR A 116 -3.75 12.88 -47.22
CA THR A 116 -4.44 12.31 -48.38
C THR A 116 -5.66 13.14 -48.79
N ILE A 117 -6.48 13.59 -47.85
CA ILE A 117 -7.62 14.47 -48.16
C ILE A 117 -7.14 15.79 -48.76
N ALA A 118 -6.08 16.40 -48.21
CA ALA A 118 -5.50 17.63 -48.76
C ALA A 118 -5.02 17.44 -50.21
N GLN A 119 -4.43 16.28 -50.53
CA GLN A 119 -4.04 15.93 -51.90
C GLN A 119 -5.24 15.88 -52.85
N GLN A 120 -6.31 15.19 -52.44
CA GLN A 120 -7.55 15.09 -53.22
C GLN A 120 -8.20 16.46 -53.44
N GLU A 121 -8.23 17.31 -52.41
CA GLU A 121 -8.77 18.68 -52.53
C GLU A 121 -7.97 19.52 -53.54
N LYS A 122 -6.63 19.45 -53.53
CA LYS A 122 -5.83 20.16 -54.54
C LYS A 122 -6.07 19.62 -55.94
N GLU A 123 -6.18 18.31 -56.11
CA GLU A 123 -6.45 17.71 -57.42
C GLU A 123 -7.77 18.25 -57.99
N ALA A 124 -8.83 18.27 -57.19
CA ALA A 124 -10.11 18.86 -57.58
C ALA A 124 -10.01 20.37 -57.91
N ILE A 125 -9.19 21.12 -57.18
CA ILE A 125 -8.97 22.55 -57.42
C ILE A 125 -8.17 22.80 -58.70
N ASP A 126 -7.16 21.98 -58.97
CA ASP A 126 -6.38 22.06 -60.21
C ASP A 126 -7.26 21.76 -61.43
N GLU A 127 -8.21 20.83 -61.32
CA GLU A 127 -9.20 20.56 -62.37
C GLU A 127 -10.13 21.75 -62.60
N LYS A 128 -10.75 22.28 -61.53
CA LYS A 128 -11.60 23.47 -61.62
C LYS A 128 -10.86 24.69 -62.15
N TYR A 129 -9.57 24.83 -61.88
CA TYR A 129 -8.76 25.93 -62.39
C TYR A 129 -8.58 25.85 -63.91
N LYS A 130 -8.36 24.64 -64.44
CA LYS A 130 -8.27 24.41 -65.91
C LYS A 130 -9.57 24.76 -66.61
N GLU A 131 -10.70 24.59 -65.93
CA GLU A 131 -12.04 24.96 -66.40
C GLU A 131 -12.37 26.45 -66.20
N GLY A 132 -11.50 27.21 -65.52
CA GLY A 132 -11.69 28.63 -65.23
C GLY A 132 -12.70 28.91 -64.10
N LEU A 133 -13.03 27.90 -63.28
CA LEU A 133 -14.03 27.99 -62.21
C LEU A 133 -13.45 28.50 -60.88
N VAL A 134 -12.15 28.40 -60.67
CA VAL A 134 -11.46 28.89 -59.46
C VAL A 134 -10.26 29.76 -59.82
N SER A 135 -9.78 30.56 -58.87
CA SER A 135 -8.68 31.48 -59.09
C SER A 135 -7.31 30.81 -58.92
N GLN A 136 -6.25 31.43 -59.49
CA GLN A 136 -4.87 31.01 -59.22
C GLN A 136 -4.51 31.12 -57.72
N ALA A 137 -5.15 32.05 -56.99
CA ALA A 137 -4.94 32.19 -55.55
C ALA A 137 -5.45 30.94 -54.80
N ASP A 138 -6.55 30.33 -55.24
CA ASP A 138 -7.10 29.12 -54.62
C ASP A 138 -6.20 27.90 -54.87
N VAL A 139 -5.63 27.78 -56.07
CA VAL A 139 -4.59 26.78 -56.40
C VAL A 139 -3.36 26.94 -55.49
N LEU A 140 -2.90 28.18 -55.28
CA LEU A 140 -1.77 28.46 -54.40
C LEU A 140 -2.08 28.10 -52.94
N ARG A 141 -3.28 28.43 -52.45
CA ARG A 141 -3.73 28.05 -51.10
C ARG A 141 -3.82 26.54 -50.92
N ALA A 142 -4.40 25.82 -51.87
CA ALA A 142 -4.45 24.36 -51.85
C ALA A 142 -3.04 23.74 -51.81
N SER A 143 -2.11 24.32 -52.57
CA SER A 143 -0.70 23.90 -52.56
C SER A 143 -0.03 24.16 -51.20
N MET A 144 -0.29 25.30 -50.55
CA MET A 144 0.18 25.57 -49.20
C MET A 144 -0.43 24.62 -48.17
N SER A 145 -1.72 24.30 -48.29
CA SER A 145 -2.42 23.36 -47.41
C SER A 145 -1.78 21.98 -47.42
N ILE A 146 -1.49 21.43 -48.62
CA ILE A 146 -0.77 20.15 -48.73
C ILE A 146 0.61 20.23 -48.11
N LYS A 147 1.35 21.32 -48.31
CA LYS A 147 2.68 21.47 -47.72
C LYS A 147 2.64 21.53 -46.19
N ASN A 148 1.63 22.18 -45.62
CA ASN A 148 1.40 22.19 -44.18
C ASN A 148 1.00 20.80 -43.65
N ALA A 149 0.15 20.07 -44.38
CA ALA A 149 -0.23 18.71 -44.03
C ALA A 149 0.96 17.73 -44.15
N GLU A 150 1.80 17.88 -45.17
CA GLU A 150 3.05 17.12 -45.37
C GLU A 150 4.00 17.34 -44.20
N LEU A 151 4.23 18.60 -43.81
CA LEU A 151 5.06 18.95 -42.66
C LEU A 151 4.52 18.32 -41.37
N SER A 152 3.22 18.43 -41.12
CA SER A 152 2.56 17.86 -39.94
C SER A 152 2.68 16.33 -39.90
N LEU A 153 2.57 15.66 -41.06
CA LEU A 153 2.79 14.24 -41.20
C LEU A 153 4.24 13.85 -40.89
N GLN A 154 5.24 14.62 -41.35
CA GLN A 154 6.65 14.35 -41.04
C GLN A 154 6.95 14.52 -39.54
N LEU A 155 6.38 15.55 -38.90
CA LEU A 155 6.51 15.74 -37.45
C LEU A 155 5.88 14.58 -36.67
N ALA A 156 4.70 14.11 -37.07
CA ALA A 156 4.07 12.95 -36.45
C ALA A 156 4.89 11.67 -36.64
N LYS A 157 5.53 11.47 -37.80
CA LYS A 157 6.46 10.34 -38.02
C LYS A 157 7.63 10.41 -37.05
N GLN A 158 8.26 11.58 -36.92
CA GLN A 158 9.36 11.79 -35.99
C GLN A 158 8.96 11.50 -34.54
N GLN A 159 7.76 11.91 -34.11
CA GLN A 159 7.23 11.61 -32.78
C GLN A 159 7.00 10.11 -32.56
N VAL A 160 6.47 9.40 -33.57
CA VAL A 160 6.33 7.94 -33.53
C VAL A 160 7.70 7.26 -33.47
N ASP A 161 8.68 7.71 -34.24
CA ASP A 161 10.03 7.15 -34.22
C ASP A 161 10.71 7.34 -32.86
N GLN A 162 10.58 8.52 -32.26
CA GLN A 162 11.06 8.78 -30.89
C GLN A 162 10.42 7.82 -29.88
N LYS A 163 9.09 7.64 -29.93
CA LYS A 163 8.39 6.69 -29.06
C LYS A 163 8.70 5.23 -29.39
N LYS A 164 9.00 4.90 -30.64
CA LYS A 164 9.49 3.57 -31.05
C LYS A 164 10.82 3.27 -30.38
N TYR A 165 11.75 4.22 -30.36
CA TYR A 165 13.05 4.04 -29.71
C TYR A 165 12.92 3.83 -28.20
N GLU A 166 12.12 4.66 -27.52
CA GLU A 166 11.81 4.48 -26.10
C GLU A 166 11.16 3.12 -25.82
N PHE A 167 10.19 2.72 -26.64
CA PHE A 167 9.49 1.45 -26.52
C PHE A 167 10.45 0.26 -26.72
N ASN A 168 11.22 0.26 -27.80
CA ASN A 168 12.20 -0.79 -28.14
C ASN A 168 13.23 -0.97 -27.02
N GLN A 169 13.74 0.13 -26.45
CA GLN A 169 14.66 0.08 -25.32
C GLN A 169 14.02 -0.62 -24.10
N LYS A 170 12.75 -0.31 -23.79
CA LYS A 170 12.04 -0.93 -22.65
C LYS A 170 11.74 -2.41 -22.84
N ILE A 171 11.58 -2.88 -24.08
CA ILE A 171 11.34 -4.30 -24.37
C ILE A 171 12.61 -5.08 -24.76
N GLY A 172 13.80 -4.47 -24.60
CA GLY A 172 15.09 -5.11 -24.86
C GLY A 172 15.37 -5.38 -26.35
N LYS A 173 14.73 -4.64 -27.26
CA LYS A 173 14.97 -4.71 -28.71
C LYS A 173 16.00 -3.68 -29.16
N SER A 174 16.55 -3.86 -30.37
CA SER A 174 17.37 -2.82 -30.99
C SER A 174 16.54 -1.57 -31.22
N ILE A 175 17.11 -0.39 -30.96
CA ILE A 175 16.38 0.89 -31.13
C ILE A 175 15.89 1.06 -32.58
N GLU A 176 16.63 0.56 -33.57
CA GLU A 176 16.27 0.67 -34.99
C GLU A 176 15.32 -0.44 -35.48
N GLU A 177 15.04 -1.46 -34.64
CA GLU A 177 14.17 -2.57 -35.05
C GLU A 177 12.75 -2.06 -35.31
N ASP A 178 12.23 -2.37 -36.49
CA ASP A 178 10.84 -2.03 -36.82
C ASP A 178 9.88 -2.91 -36.03
N PHE A 179 8.95 -2.25 -35.36
CA PHE A 179 7.93 -2.87 -34.55
C PHE A 179 6.58 -2.24 -34.85
N SER A 180 5.54 -3.07 -34.89
CA SER A 180 4.15 -2.60 -34.99
C SER A 180 3.28 -3.42 -34.06
N ILE A 181 2.35 -2.75 -33.37
CA ILE A 181 1.32 -3.40 -32.58
C ILE A 181 0.20 -3.73 -33.55
N SER A 182 0.14 -4.99 -33.98
CA SER A 182 -0.82 -5.45 -34.99
C SER A 182 -2.26 -5.49 -34.47
N THR A 183 -2.45 -5.59 -33.15
CA THR A 183 -3.76 -5.73 -32.52
C THR A 183 -3.91 -4.71 -31.39
N ILE A 184 -4.75 -3.70 -31.61
CA ILE A 184 -5.22 -2.81 -30.55
C ILE A 184 -6.56 -3.38 -30.07
N PRO A 185 -6.70 -3.78 -28.79
CA PRO A 185 -7.97 -4.30 -28.27
C PRO A 185 -9.11 -3.31 -28.55
N SER A 186 -10.29 -3.81 -28.94
CA SER A 186 -11.46 -2.96 -29.17
C SER A 186 -11.74 -2.08 -27.95
N PHE A 187 -12.07 -0.81 -28.17
CA PHE A 187 -12.41 0.09 -27.09
C PHE A 187 -13.71 -0.37 -26.43
N LYS A 188 -13.67 -0.66 -25.13
CA LYS A 188 -14.83 -1.07 -24.34
C LYS A 188 -14.82 -0.37 -23.01
N ARG A 189 -15.87 0.42 -22.78
CA ARG A 189 -16.12 1.07 -21.49
C ARG A 189 -16.61 0.05 -20.46
N LEU A 190 -16.20 0.21 -19.21
CA LEU A 190 -16.75 -0.49 -18.06
C LEU A 190 -18.22 -0.10 -17.86
N SER A 191 -19.02 -1.02 -17.33
CA SER A 191 -20.36 -0.67 -16.85
C SER A 191 -20.26 0.06 -15.52
N ARG A 192 -21.18 0.98 -15.24
CA ARG A 192 -21.25 1.69 -13.94
C ARG A 192 -21.26 0.76 -12.73
N SER A 193 -21.88 -0.41 -12.87
CA SER A 193 -21.90 -1.43 -11.81
C SER A 193 -20.53 -2.03 -11.49
N ALA A 194 -19.57 -1.97 -12.42
CA ALA A 194 -18.23 -2.52 -12.23
C ALA A 194 -17.35 -1.63 -11.35
N TYR A 195 -17.73 -0.36 -11.17
CA TYR A 195 -17.02 0.62 -10.35
C TYR A 195 -17.95 1.32 -9.36
N ASP A 196 -19.08 0.69 -9.00
CA ASP A 196 -20.00 1.22 -7.99
C ASP A 196 -19.26 1.35 -6.66
N PRO A 197 -19.03 2.58 -6.16
CA PRO A 197 -18.05 2.80 -5.11
C PRO A 197 -18.46 2.18 -3.78
N LYS A 198 -19.76 2.07 -3.49
CA LYS A 198 -20.25 1.60 -2.20
C LYS A 198 -19.99 0.09 -1.97
N PRO A 199 -20.51 -0.83 -2.81
CA PRO A 199 -20.23 -2.26 -2.64
C PRO A 199 -18.75 -2.57 -2.83
N LEU A 200 -18.06 -1.87 -3.74
CA LEU A 200 -16.65 -2.09 -3.99
C LEU A 200 -15.76 -1.68 -2.81
N ALA A 201 -16.03 -0.54 -2.17
CA ALA A 201 -15.28 -0.12 -0.98
C ALA A 201 -15.44 -1.13 0.16
N GLU A 202 -16.66 -1.61 0.42
CA GLU A 202 -16.91 -2.62 1.46
C GLU A 202 -16.22 -3.96 1.15
N GLU A 203 -16.16 -4.35 -0.12
CA GLU A 203 -15.42 -5.53 -0.54
C GLU A 203 -13.90 -5.34 -0.33
N LEU A 204 -13.34 -4.23 -0.80
CA LEU A 204 -11.89 -3.99 -0.74
C LEU A 204 -11.39 -3.74 0.68
N LYS A 205 -12.15 -3.08 1.56
CA LYS A 205 -11.80 -2.93 2.99
C LYS A 205 -11.59 -4.26 3.71
N ARG A 206 -12.08 -5.39 3.15
CA ARG A 206 -11.94 -6.72 3.73
C ARG A 206 -10.81 -7.54 3.15
N LYS A 207 -10.42 -7.30 1.90
CA LYS A 207 -9.57 -8.24 1.14
C LYS A 207 -8.45 -7.58 0.33
N HIS A 208 -8.37 -6.26 0.32
CA HIS A 208 -7.36 -5.56 -0.47
C HIS A 208 -5.96 -5.89 0.05
N GLU A 209 -5.05 -6.27 -0.84
CA GLU A 209 -3.75 -6.84 -0.46
C GLU A 209 -2.91 -5.90 0.43
N SER A 210 -3.05 -4.59 0.27
CA SER A 210 -2.36 -3.60 1.11
C SER A 210 -2.75 -3.62 2.59
N LEU A 211 -3.85 -4.30 2.94
CA LEU A 211 -4.28 -4.47 4.33
C LEU A 211 -3.59 -5.66 5.00
N PHE A 212 -3.03 -6.59 4.21
CA PHE A 212 -2.47 -7.83 4.73
C PHE A 212 -1.34 -7.59 5.73
N PRO A 213 -0.29 -6.78 5.45
CA PRO A 213 0.79 -6.56 6.42
C PRO A 213 0.32 -5.90 7.71
N LEU A 214 -0.66 -4.98 7.60
CA LEU A 214 -1.21 -4.28 8.76
C LEU A 214 -2.06 -5.21 9.63
N LYS A 215 -2.80 -6.13 9.00
CA LYS A 215 -3.56 -7.14 9.72
C LYS A 215 -2.61 -8.14 10.40
N THR A 216 -1.57 -8.60 9.70
CA THR A 216 -0.52 -9.44 10.30
C THR A 216 0.09 -8.74 11.51
N ALA A 217 0.39 -7.45 11.44
CA ALA A 217 0.89 -6.71 12.60
C ALA A 217 -0.09 -6.71 13.79
N VAL A 218 -1.38 -6.48 13.55
CA VAL A 218 -2.40 -6.56 14.62
C VAL A 218 -2.44 -7.97 15.22
N ASP A 219 -2.59 -9.00 14.37
CA ASP A 219 -2.70 -10.40 14.80
C ASP A 219 -1.43 -10.84 15.57
N THR A 220 -0.22 -10.51 15.09
CA THR A 220 1.06 -10.83 15.74
C THR A 220 1.23 -10.14 17.09
N TYR A 221 0.91 -8.85 17.21
CA TYR A 221 1.05 -8.16 18.50
C TYR A 221 0.02 -8.66 19.52
N ASP A 222 -1.18 -9.04 19.08
CA ASP A 222 -2.21 -9.67 19.93
C ASP A 222 -1.74 -11.04 20.43
N ASP A 223 -1.16 -11.87 19.55
CA ASP A 223 -0.56 -13.16 19.93
C ASP A 223 0.58 -12.98 20.94
N ILE A 224 1.44 -11.96 20.76
CA ILE A 224 2.53 -11.66 21.70
C ILE A 224 1.98 -11.25 23.07
N LEU A 225 0.90 -10.45 23.11
CA LEU A 225 0.27 -10.06 24.38
C LEU A 225 -0.19 -11.27 25.19
N ASP A 226 -0.78 -12.27 24.53
CA ASP A 226 -1.20 -13.51 25.18
C ASP A 226 -0.01 -14.29 25.78
N ASP A 227 1.18 -14.19 25.16
CA ASP A 227 2.40 -14.88 25.59
C ASP A 227 3.20 -14.13 26.67
N VAL A 228 3.06 -12.80 26.76
CA VAL A 228 3.80 -11.95 27.70
C VAL A 228 3.54 -12.36 29.16
N ASP A 229 2.36 -12.84 29.50
CA ASP A 229 2.03 -13.28 30.87
C ASP A 229 2.80 -14.52 31.35
N ASN A 230 3.49 -15.22 30.44
CA ASN A 230 4.12 -16.52 30.71
C ASN A 230 5.60 -16.56 30.31
N LEU A 231 6.34 -15.46 30.48
CA LEU A 231 7.76 -15.43 30.14
C LEU A 231 8.57 -16.48 30.94
N PRO A 232 9.57 -17.13 30.33
CA PRO A 232 10.48 -17.98 31.07
C PRO A 232 11.38 -17.11 31.96
N VAL A 233 11.84 -17.61 33.12
CA VAL A 233 12.91 -16.91 33.85
C VAL A 233 14.21 -17.13 33.09
N LEU A 234 14.89 -16.06 32.67
CA LEU A 234 16.19 -16.19 31.98
C LEU A 234 17.20 -16.94 32.85
N GLY A 235 17.66 -18.09 32.34
CA GLY A 235 18.56 -18.98 33.08
C GLY A 235 17.89 -19.76 34.23
N GLY A 236 16.55 -19.76 34.30
CA GLY A 236 15.76 -20.43 35.35
C GLY A 236 16.19 -21.86 35.61
N ASP A 237 16.32 -22.68 34.56
CA ASP A 237 16.76 -24.07 34.66
C ASP A 237 18.15 -24.20 35.32
N GLY A 238 19.05 -23.26 35.03
CA GLY A 238 20.39 -23.21 35.60
C GLY A 238 20.38 -22.87 37.09
N TYR A 239 19.51 -21.95 37.51
CA TYR A 239 19.29 -21.65 38.91
C TYR A 239 18.68 -22.83 39.65
N GLU A 240 17.59 -23.41 39.13
CA GLU A 240 16.90 -24.54 39.74
C GLU A 240 17.82 -25.74 39.91
N THR A 241 18.61 -26.07 38.87
CA THR A 241 19.60 -27.15 38.94
C THR A 241 20.68 -26.85 39.99
N SER A 242 21.21 -25.63 40.04
CA SER A 242 22.25 -25.25 41.00
C SER A 242 21.74 -25.31 42.44
N ILE A 243 20.51 -24.82 42.67
CA ILE A 243 19.84 -24.84 43.97
C ILE A 243 19.63 -26.29 44.43
N GLU A 244 19.15 -27.18 43.56
CA GLU A 244 18.93 -28.59 43.88
C GLU A 244 20.24 -29.32 44.19
N ASN A 245 21.30 -29.02 43.43
CA ASN A 245 22.63 -29.59 43.67
C ASN A 245 23.16 -29.18 45.05
N PHE A 246 23.07 -27.90 45.43
CA PHE A 246 23.51 -27.46 46.76
C PHE A 246 22.64 -28.03 47.88
N LYS A 247 21.33 -28.19 47.67
CA LYS A 247 20.45 -28.87 48.64
C LYS A 247 20.88 -30.32 48.87
N THR A 248 21.18 -31.04 47.80
CA THR A 248 21.69 -32.40 47.86
C THR A 248 23.05 -32.47 48.58
N GLU A 249 23.98 -31.58 48.22
CA GLU A 249 25.31 -31.50 48.85
C GLU A 249 25.24 -31.21 50.37
N ILE A 250 24.36 -30.30 50.78
CA ILE A 250 24.12 -29.98 52.20
C ILE A 250 23.54 -31.18 52.95
N GLU A 251 22.64 -31.95 52.32
CA GLU A 251 22.07 -33.17 52.89
C GLU A 251 23.15 -34.24 53.10
N ASP A 252 23.96 -34.50 52.07
CA ASP A 252 25.06 -35.48 52.12
C ASP A 252 26.08 -35.10 53.21
N LEU A 253 26.54 -33.85 53.23
CA LEU A 253 27.46 -33.34 54.26
C LEU A 253 26.85 -33.46 55.68
N SER A 254 25.54 -33.26 55.82
CA SER A 254 24.85 -33.42 57.11
C SER A 254 24.84 -34.87 57.59
N GLN A 255 24.72 -35.83 56.66
CA GLN A 255 24.80 -37.26 56.98
C GLN A 255 26.23 -37.66 57.36
N GLU A 256 27.23 -37.18 56.62
CA GLU A 256 28.65 -37.44 56.92
C GLU A 256 29.07 -36.87 58.27
N ILE A 257 28.72 -35.61 58.56
CA ILE A 257 28.94 -34.96 59.86
C ILE A 257 28.38 -35.84 60.98
N LYS A 258 27.14 -36.33 60.84
CA LYS A 258 26.51 -37.19 61.85
C LYS A 258 27.27 -38.51 62.05
N ILE A 259 27.74 -39.13 60.97
CA ILE A 259 28.55 -40.36 61.01
C ILE A 259 29.86 -40.10 61.77
N VAL A 260 30.55 -39.00 61.47
CA VAL A 260 31.82 -38.63 62.13
C VAL A 260 31.58 -38.30 63.61
N GLU A 261 30.52 -37.56 63.95
CA GLU A 261 30.14 -37.27 65.34
C GLU A 261 29.85 -38.55 66.14
N ASP A 262 29.17 -39.52 65.55
CA ASP A 262 28.88 -40.80 66.20
C ASP A 262 30.15 -41.66 66.36
N LYS A 263 31.08 -41.63 65.39
CA LYS A 263 32.40 -42.27 65.52
C LYS A 263 33.21 -41.66 66.67
N ILE A 264 33.29 -40.34 66.75
CA ILE A 264 33.99 -39.62 67.84
C ILE A 264 33.47 -40.06 69.21
N LYS A 265 32.15 -40.17 69.39
CA LYS A 265 31.54 -40.62 70.66
C LYS A 265 31.94 -42.04 71.05
N SER A 266 32.27 -42.89 70.07
CA SER A 266 32.59 -44.31 70.28
C SER A 266 34.09 -44.61 70.35
N GLU A 267 34.95 -43.69 69.91
CA GLU A 267 36.39 -43.87 69.85
C GLU A 267 37.06 -43.59 71.21
N THR A 268 38.06 -44.40 71.56
CA THR A 268 38.75 -44.32 72.85
C THR A 268 40.23 -43.94 72.70
N ASN A 269 40.77 -44.00 71.48
CA ASN A 269 42.11 -43.54 71.18
C ASN A 269 42.13 -42.01 70.98
N PRO A 270 42.80 -41.24 71.86
CA PRO A 270 42.80 -39.78 71.80
C PRO A 270 43.38 -39.21 70.50
N VAL A 271 44.32 -39.92 69.86
CA VAL A 271 44.93 -39.46 68.60
C VAL A 271 43.94 -39.59 67.43
N GLU A 272 43.14 -40.64 67.40
CA GLU A 272 42.10 -40.82 66.37
C GLU A 272 40.93 -39.88 66.60
N VAL A 273 40.59 -39.59 67.87
CA VAL A 273 39.60 -38.56 68.21
C VAL A 273 40.02 -37.19 67.66
N GLU A 274 41.26 -36.74 67.90
CA GLU A 274 41.76 -35.46 67.41
C GLU A 274 41.70 -35.37 65.86
N LYS A 275 42.00 -36.47 65.16
CA LYS A 275 41.91 -36.53 63.71
C LYS A 275 40.46 -36.43 63.22
N LEU A 276 39.55 -37.16 63.85
CA LEU A 276 38.12 -37.12 63.53
C LEU A 276 37.49 -35.75 63.85
N GLU A 277 37.93 -35.08 64.91
CA GLU A 277 37.51 -33.70 65.23
C GLU A 277 37.94 -32.72 64.14
N LYS A 278 39.16 -32.86 63.62
CA LYS A 278 39.63 -32.03 62.49
C LYS A 278 38.82 -32.29 61.21
N GLU A 279 38.53 -33.55 60.90
CA GLU A 279 37.67 -33.95 59.78
C GLU A 279 36.25 -33.38 59.94
N LEU A 280 35.69 -33.46 61.16
CA LEU A 280 34.40 -32.87 61.50
C LEU A 280 34.37 -31.35 61.27
N ASP A 281 35.43 -30.65 61.67
CA ASP A 281 35.57 -29.20 61.46
C ASP A 281 35.74 -28.83 59.98
N GLU A 282 36.35 -29.68 59.16
CA GLU A 282 36.42 -29.52 57.70
C GLU A 282 35.02 -29.70 57.09
N LEU A 283 34.33 -30.81 57.38
CA LEU A 283 32.97 -31.07 56.89
C LEU A 283 31.96 -29.98 57.30
N LYS A 284 32.05 -29.47 58.54
CA LYS A 284 31.21 -28.36 59.01
C LYS A 284 31.47 -27.07 58.23
N ARG A 285 32.73 -26.78 57.86
CA ARG A 285 33.08 -25.61 57.04
C ARG A 285 32.59 -25.75 55.60
N ASP A 286 32.71 -26.93 55.02
CA ASP A 286 32.23 -27.22 53.67
C ASP A 286 30.70 -27.07 53.61
N LYS A 287 29.99 -27.61 54.62
CA LYS A 287 28.54 -27.44 54.74
C LYS A 287 28.13 -25.97 54.80
N ILE A 288 28.78 -25.16 55.64
CA ILE A 288 28.50 -23.72 55.73
C ILE A 288 28.74 -23.04 54.38
N THR A 289 29.79 -23.44 53.65
CA THR A 289 30.10 -22.88 52.33
C THR A 289 29.03 -23.23 51.29
N ALA A 290 28.52 -24.46 51.32
CA ALA A 290 27.40 -24.90 50.48
C ALA A 290 26.09 -24.17 50.84
N GLU A 291 25.79 -23.99 52.14
CA GLU A 291 24.64 -23.20 52.63
C GLU A 291 24.70 -21.74 52.14
N VAL A 292 25.86 -21.08 52.27
CA VAL A 292 26.05 -19.71 51.76
C VAL A 292 25.89 -19.66 50.23
N SER A 293 26.39 -20.68 49.52
CA SER A 293 26.27 -20.76 48.05
C SER A 293 24.83 -20.98 47.61
N LEU A 294 24.07 -21.79 48.36
CA LEU A 294 22.64 -21.99 48.17
C LEU A 294 21.89 -20.67 48.36
N ASP A 295 22.12 -19.96 49.47
CA ASP A 295 21.47 -18.68 49.77
C ASP A 295 21.70 -17.66 48.64
N VAL A 296 22.95 -17.53 48.17
CA VAL A 296 23.28 -16.65 47.04
C VAL A 296 22.55 -17.06 45.76
N LYS A 297 22.40 -18.36 45.49
CA LYS A 297 21.69 -18.84 44.29
C LYS A 297 20.19 -18.64 44.39
N GLU A 298 19.59 -18.85 45.56
CA GLU A 298 18.18 -18.59 45.79
C GLU A 298 17.88 -17.08 45.68
N GLU A 299 18.76 -16.21 46.20
CA GLU A 299 18.67 -14.75 46.02
C GLU A 299 18.74 -14.36 44.54
N GLN A 300 19.76 -14.84 43.80
CA GLN A 300 19.88 -14.59 42.36
C GLN A 300 18.66 -15.06 41.56
N TYR A 301 18.09 -16.22 41.92
CA TYR A 301 16.90 -16.73 41.25
C TYR A 301 15.66 -15.89 41.55
N SER A 302 15.52 -15.44 42.80
CA SER A 302 14.45 -14.51 43.20
C SER A 302 14.56 -13.17 42.47
N GLU A 303 15.77 -12.62 42.34
CA GLU A 303 16.03 -11.41 41.55
C GLU A 303 15.64 -11.61 40.08
N ALA A 304 16.05 -12.73 39.47
CA ALA A 304 15.70 -13.04 38.09
C ALA A 304 14.17 -13.17 37.87
N ARG A 305 13.45 -13.78 38.83
CA ARG A 305 11.98 -13.83 38.82
C ARG A 305 11.34 -12.44 38.95
N SER A 306 11.92 -11.57 39.78
CA SER A 306 11.46 -10.18 39.90
C SER A 306 11.72 -9.38 38.63
N GLU A 307 12.88 -9.55 37.98
CA GLU A 307 13.18 -8.93 36.70
C GLU A 307 12.23 -9.41 35.61
N ARG A 308 11.95 -10.72 35.55
CA ARG A 308 10.94 -11.29 34.66
C ARG A 308 9.57 -10.65 34.91
N SER A 309 9.10 -10.61 36.16
CA SER A 309 7.79 -10.00 36.47
C SER A 309 7.72 -8.53 36.06
N LYS A 310 8.83 -7.80 36.18
CA LYS A 310 8.90 -6.42 35.68
C LYS A 310 8.84 -6.36 34.16
N ALA A 311 9.55 -7.26 33.47
CA ALA A 311 9.50 -7.38 32.02
C ALA A 311 8.10 -7.70 31.51
N GLU A 312 7.37 -8.62 32.18
CA GLU A 312 5.98 -8.98 31.84
C GLU A 312 5.10 -7.73 31.84
N ASN A 313 5.08 -6.94 32.92
CA ASN A 313 4.27 -5.72 32.98
C ASN A 313 4.69 -4.66 31.94
N ASP A 314 5.99 -4.45 31.75
CA ASP A 314 6.49 -3.44 30.80
C ASP A 314 6.18 -3.84 29.34
N LEU A 315 6.19 -5.14 29.03
CA LEU A 315 5.89 -5.66 27.68
C LEU A 315 4.39 -5.69 27.41
N ASP A 316 3.57 -5.96 28.42
CA ASP A 316 2.10 -5.91 28.32
C ASP A 316 1.65 -4.50 27.91
N ASP A 317 2.04 -3.47 28.67
CA ASP A 317 1.75 -2.06 28.36
C ASP A 317 2.28 -1.67 26.96
N TYR A 318 3.46 -2.17 26.58
CA TYR A 318 4.08 -1.86 25.31
C TYR A 318 3.35 -2.47 24.11
N TYR A 319 3.04 -3.77 24.17
CA TYR A 319 2.39 -4.44 23.06
C TYR A 319 0.90 -4.09 22.96
N GLU A 320 0.22 -3.72 24.06
CA GLU A 320 -1.14 -3.18 24.01
C GLU A 320 -1.15 -1.91 23.15
N LEU A 321 -0.16 -1.04 23.37
CA LEU A 321 0.02 0.17 22.58
C LEU A 321 0.37 -0.12 21.11
N GLU A 322 1.19 -1.13 20.83
CA GLU A 322 1.53 -1.52 19.45
C GLU A 322 0.34 -2.14 18.69
N VAL A 323 -0.51 -2.95 19.35
CA VAL A 323 -1.80 -3.40 18.78
C VAL A 323 -2.65 -2.20 18.40
N GLU A 324 -2.84 -1.26 19.33
CA GLU A 324 -3.67 -0.07 19.08
C GLU A 324 -3.12 0.77 17.91
N LYS A 325 -1.79 0.93 17.81
CA LYS A 325 -1.16 1.64 16.68
C LYS A 325 -1.36 0.89 15.36
N ALA A 326 -1.18 -0.43 15.36
CA ALA A 326 -1.39 -1.27 14.18
C ALA A 326 -2.84 -1.17 13.69
N ASP A 327 -3.82 -1.19 14.61
CA ASP A 327 -5.24 -1.00 14.32
C ASP A 327 -5.54 0.36 13.71
N ILE A 328 -4.95 1.44 14.26
CA ILE A 328 -5.12 2.78 13.70
C ILE A 328 -4.54 2.85 12.28
N ARG A 329 -3.36 2.26 12.04
CA ARG A 329 -2.76 2.17 10.69
C ARG A 329 -3.65 1.38 9.74
N HIS A 330 -4.19 0.24 10.18
CA HIS A 330 -5.12 -0.58 9.40
C HIS A 330 -6.40 0.20 9.03
N LEU A 331 -7.02 0.90 9.99
CA LEU A 331 -8.19 1.74 9.75
C LEU A 331 -7.88 2.91 8.80
N LYS A 332 -6.70 3.53 8.94
CA LYS A 332 -6.23 4.60 8.03
C LYS A 332 -6.14 4.06 6.60
N GLN A 333 -5.56 2.88 6.42
CA GLN A 333 -5.44 2.23 5.12
C GLN A 333 -6.81 1.90 4.51
N GLN A 334 -7.76 1.40 5.31
CA GLN A 334 -9.15 1.17 4.87
C GLN A 334 -9.84 2.46 4.38
N ARG A 335 -9.66 3.58 5.08
CA ARG A 335 -10.19 4.89 4.66
C ARG A 335 -9.54 5.39 3.36
N GLN A 336 -8.25 5.15 3.18
CA GLN A 336 -7.56 5.50 1.94
C GLN A 336 -8.06 4.67 0.75
N ILE A 337 -8.27 3.36 0.94
CA ILE A 337 -8.88 2.48 -0.07
C ILE A 337 -10.27 3.00 -0.46
N GLU A 338 -11.12 3.31 0.53
CA GLU A 338 -12.44 3.87 0.28
C GLU A 338 -12.36 5.16 -0.54
N LEU A 339 -11.55 6.13 -0.13
CA LEU A 339 -11.35 7.37 -0.86
C LEU A 339 -10.90 7.13 -2.31
N LYS A 340 -9.97 6.19 -2.54
CA LYS A 340 -9.52 5.84 -3.89
C LYS A 340 -10.63 5.22 -4.73
N VAL A 341 -11.47 4.35 -4.16
CA VAL A 341 -12.64 3.79 -4.85
C VAL A 341 -13.57 4.90 -5.33
N TYR A 342 -13.93 5.85 -4.47
CA TYR A 342 -14.78 6.99 -4.87
C TYR A 342 -14.10 7.87 -5.92
N ASN A 343 -12.80 8.13 -5.79
CA ASN A 343 -12.05 8.89 -6.79
C ASN A 343 -12.05 8.21 -8.16
N TYR A 344 -11.84 6.88 -8.23
CA TYR A 344 -11.92 6.11 -9.47
C TYR A 344 -13.32 6.19 -10.07
N ALA A 345 -14.38 6.03 -9.27
CA ALA A 345 -15.76 6.13 -9.74
C ALA A 345 -16.04 7.49 -10.38
N HIS A 346 -15.62 8.58 -9.72
CA HIS A 346 -15.73 9.93 -10.28
C HIS A 346 -14.91 10.15 -11.55
N GLN A 347 -13.69 9.61 -11.61
CA GLN A 347 -12.84 9.69 -12.81
C GLN A 347 -13.45 8.94 -14.00
N PHE A 348 -14.04 7.75 -13.76
CA PHE A 348 -14.77 7.04 -14.80
C PHE A 348 -15.98 7.84 -15.26
N ASP A 349 -16.84 8.31 -14.34
CA ASP A 349 -18.02 9.08 -14.73
C ASP A 349 -17.68 10.33 -15.53
N TYR A 350 -16.61 11.04 -15.14
CA TYR A 350 -16.06 12.16 -15.89
C TYR A 350 -15.62 11.75 -17.30
N LEU A 351 -14.79 10.71 -17.43
CA LEU A 351 -14.31 10.27 -18.74
C LEU A 351 -15.43 9.71 -19.62
N HIS A 352 -16.44 9.05 -19.04
CA HIS A 352 -17.64 8.62 -19.76
C HIS A 352 -18.33 9.81 -20.42
N ALA A 353 -18.60 10.87 -19.65
CA ALA A 353 -19.22 12.10 -20.17
C ALA A 353 -18.32 12.81 -21.19
N GLN A 354 -17.01 12.90 -20.93
CA GLN A 354 -16.05 13.51 -21.83
C GLN A 354 -16.01 12.78 -23.18
N LEU A 355 -16.00 11.45 -23.17
CA LEU A 355 -16.00 10.64 -24.38
C LEU A 355 -17.30 10.78 -25.18
N ASP A 356 -18.45 10.92 -24.51
CA ASP A 356 -19.72 11.16 -25.19
C ASP A 356 -19.71 12.50 -25.93
N VAL A 357 -19.25 13.58 -25.27
CA VAL A 357 -19.13 14.90 -25.89
C VAL A 357 -18.13 14.89 -27.04
N LEU A 358 -16.96 14.25 -26.87
CA LEU A 358 -15.94 14.19 -27.91
C LEU A 358 -16.39 13.36 -29.11
N GLN A 359 -17.17 12.30 -28.88
CA GLN A 359 -17.74 11.50 -29.96
C GLN A 359 -18.77 12.31 -30.76
N GLU A 360 -19.71 12.97 -30.08
CA GLU A 360 -20.69 13.85 -30.72
C GLU A 360 -20.00 14.99 -31.48
N ASN A 361 -18.93 15.56 -30.92
CA ASN A 361 -18.13 16.59 -31.58
C ASN A 361 -17.48 16.09 -32.88
N VAL A 362 -16.94 14.87 -32.90
CA VAL A 362 -16.41 14.27 -34.14
C VAL A 362 -17.51 14.12 -35.17
N GLU A 363 -18.67 13.58 -34.79
CA GLU A 363 -19.81 13.39 -35.70
C GLU A 363 -20.30 14.73 -36.28
N ASN A 364 -20.39 15.78 -35.45
CA ASN A 364 -20.79 17.12 -35.85
C ASN A 364 -19.78 17.79 -36.78
N GLU A 365 -18.48 17.73 -36.47
CA GLU A 365 -17.43 18.31 -37.30
C GLU A 365 -17.30 17.59 -38.65
N GLU A 366 -17.49 16.26 -38.68
CA GLU A 366 -17.54 15.49 -39.94
C GLU A 366 -18.72 15.91 -40.81
N LEU A 367 -19.92 16.02 -40.23
CA LEU A 367 -21.09 16.51 -40.95
C LEU A 367 -20.90 17.94 -41.47
N PHE A 368 -20.32 18.82 -40.66
CA PHE A 368 -20.02 20.19 -41.05
C PHE A 368 -19.01 20.24 -42.21
N TYR A 369 -17.96 19.43 -42.15
CA TYR A 369 -16.98 19.33 -43.24
C TYR A 369 -17.62 18.88 -44.56
N GLU A 370 -18.50 17.87 -44.55
CA GLU A 370 -19.20 17.45 -45.77
C GLU A 370 -20.10 18.56 -46.33
N GLN A 371 -20.80 19.32 -45.48
CA GLN A 371 -21.58 20.48 -45.92
C GLN A 371 -20.71 21.58 -46.52
N GLU A 372 -19.57 21.90 -45.90
CA GLU A 372 -18.63 22.88 -46.43
C GLU A 372 -18.02 22.41 -47.76
N LYS A 373 -17.77 21.11 -47.91
CA LYS A 373 -17.32 20.53 -49.18
C LYS A 373 -18.34 20.74 -50.30
N GLU A 374 -19.63 20.47 -50.05
CA GLU A 374 -20.70 20.74 -51.03
C GLU A 374 -20.79 22.24 -51.36
N ARG A 375 -20.72 23.11 -50.34
CA ARG A 375 -20.75 24.57 -50.55
C ARG A 375 -19.55 25.06 -51.34
N PHE A 376 -18.38 24.47 -51.13
CA PHE A 376 -17.17 24.75 -51.89
C PHE A 376 -17.33 24.30 -53.34
N GLU A 377 -17.95 23.14 -53.56
CA GLU A 377 -18.26 22.63 -54.90
C GLU A 377 -19.17 23.57 -55.70
N LEU A 378 -20.13 24.20 -55.02
CA LEU A 378 -21.03 25.21 -55.59
C LEU A 378 -20.43 26.62 -55.66
N GLY A 379 -19.21 26.83 -55.18
CA GLY A 379 -18.52 28.13 -55.18
C GLY A 379 -19.02 29.12 -54.12
N TYR A 380 -19.72 28.66 -53.09
CA TYR A 380 -20.24 29.51 -52.01
C TYR A 380 -19.20 29.83 -50.92
N ILE A 381 -18.15 29.03 -50.79
CA ILE A 381 -17.06 29.23 -49.84
C ILE A 381 -15.70 29.13 -50.54
N SER A 382 -14.68 29.62 -49.87
CA SER A 382 -13.29 29.57 -50.31
C SER A 382 -12.60 28.27 -49.89
N GLN A 383 -11.46 27.95 -50.52
CA GLN A 383 -10.63 26.81 -50.12
C GLN A 383 -10.13 26.91 -48.67
N GLN A 384 -9.93 28.13 -48.17
CA GLN A 384 -9.47 28.34 -46.80
C GLN A 384 -10.52 27.93 -45.76
N GLU A 385 -11.81 28.13 -46.07
CA GLU A 385 -12.92 27.70 -45.20
C GLU A 385 -13.05 26.18 -45.20
N LEU A 386 -12.94 25.54 -46.37
CA LEU A 386 -12.91 24.07 -46.47
C LEU A 386 -11.74 23.46 -45.69
N GLU A 387 -10.53 24.01 -45.86
CA GLU A 387 -9.34 23.58 -45.12
C GLU A 387 -9.56 23.69 -43.60
N LYS A 388 -10.15 24.80 -43.13
CA LYS A 388 -10.42 24.99 -41.71
C LYS A 388 -11.36 23.91 -41.16
N ALA A 389 -12.44 23.59 -41.89
CA ALA A 389 -13.35 22.52 -41.51
C ALA A 389 -12.65 21.14 -41.44
N ARG A 390 -11.80 20.82 -42.43
CA ARG A 390 -10.99 19.59 -42.43
C ARG A 390 -10.07 19.50 -41.21
N ILE A 391 -9.42 20.61 -40.84
CA ILE A 391 -8.53 20.67 -39.68
C ILE A 391 -9.31 20.52 -38.37
N ASN A 392 -10.54 21.04 -38.28
CA ASN A 392 -11.40 20.82 -37.11
C ASN A 392 -11.73 19.33 -36.92
N VAL A 393 -12.12 18.62 -37.97
CA VAL A 393 -12.35 17.16 -37.93
C VAL A 393 -11.11 16.43 -37.42
N LEU A 394 -9.93 16.78 -37.94
CA LEU A 394 -8.67 16.18 -37.52
C LEU A 394 -8.39 16.40 -36.02
N ASN A 395 -8.66 17.61 -35.50
CA ASN A 395 -8.46 17.93 -34.10
C ASN A 395 -9.46 17.19 -33.20
N ALA A 396 -10.75 17.17 -33.57
CA ALA A 396 -11.77 16.43 -32.85
C ALA A 396 -11.43 14.92 -32.74
N LYS A 397 -10.98 14.32 -33.84
CA LYS A 397 -10.53 12.91 -33.86
C LYS A 397 -9.32 12.65 -32.98
N LYS A 398 -8.37 13.59 -32.92
CA LYS A 398 -7.20 13.47 -32.03
C LYS A 398 -7.61 13.54 -30.56
N GLU A 399 -8.50 14.46 -30.21
CA GLU A 399 -8.99 14.62 -28.84
C GLU A 399 -9.75 13.37 -28.37
N LEU A 400 -10.67 12.86 -29.20
CA LEU A 400 -11.37 11.60 -28.92
C LEU A 400 -10.39 10.45 -28.72
N SER A 401 -9.44 10.27 -29.65
CA SER A 401 -8.44 9.22 -29.55
C SER A 401 -7.55 9.35 -28.31
N ALA A 402 -7.24 10.57 -27.88
CA ALA A 402 -6.45 10.79 -26.66
C ALA A 402 -7.25 10.37 -25.42
N ALA A 403 -8.52 10.78 -25.32
CA ALA A 403 -9.41 10.43 -24.22
C ALA A 403 -9.65 8.91 -24.14
N GLU A 404 -9.76 8.21 -25.27
CA GLU A 404 -9.88 6.74 -25.29
C GLU A 404 -8.64 6.05 -24.71
N ILE A 405 -7.45 6.58 -24.97
CA ILE A 405 -6.20 6.06 -24.41
C ILE A 405 -6.13 6.34 -22.91
N ASP A 406 -6.48 7.55 -22.48
CA ASP A 406 -6.49 7.93 -21.07
C ASP A 406 -7.49 7.06 -20.27
N TYR A 407 -8.64 6.73 -20.86
CA TYR A 407 -9.60 5.78 -20.29
C TYR A 407 -9.03 4.38 -20.11
N ARG A 408 -8.30 3.85 -21.11
CA ARG A 408 -7.69 2.52 -21.02
C ARG A 408 -6.63 2.45 -19.93
N LEU A 409 -5.85 3.52 -19.78
CA LEU A 409 -4.88 3.64 -18.70
C LEU A 409 -5.55 3.69 -17.33
N LEU A 410 -6.61 4.50 -17.18
CA LEU A 410 -7.39 4.55 -15.96
C LEU A 410 -7.97 3.17 -15.60
N LYS A 411 -8.55 2.48 -16.59
CA LYS A 411 -9.06 1.12 -16.42
C LYS A 411 -7.99 0.16 -15.91
N LYS A 412 -6.79 0.17 -16.51
CA LYS A 412 -5.73 -0.72 -16.06
C LYS A 412 -5.23 -0.36 -14.66
N LYS A 413 -5.13 0.94 -14.35
CA LYS A 413 -4.77 1.42 -13.01
C LYS A 413 -5.77 0.94 -11.95
N PHE A 414 -7.06 1.03 -12.27
CA PHE A 414 -8.15 0.56 -11.43
C PHE A 414 -8.14 -0.96 -11.23
N GLU A 415 -7.87 -1.74 -12.27
CA GLU A 415 -7.72 -3.20 -12.16
C GLU A 415 -6.59 -3.56 -11.18
N LEU A 416 -5.41 -2.95 -11.33
CA LEU A 416 -4.29 -3.17 -10.42
C LEU A 416 -4.59 -2.71 -8.98
N PHE A 417 -5.33 -1.61 -8.83
CA PHE A 417 -5.81 -1.17 -7.53
C PHE A 417 -6.74 -2.20 -6.88
N ILE A 418 -7.70 -2.77 -7.62
CA ILE A 418 -8.54 -3.85 -7.09
C ILE A 418 -7.70 -5.04 -6.62
N ASP A 419 -6.62 -5.34 -7.34
CA ASP A 419 -5.68 -6.43 -7.03
C ASP A 419 -4.79 -6.14 -5.80
N GLY A 420 -4.74 -4.89 -5.33
CA GLY A 420 -4.00 -4.51 -4.12
C GLY A 420 -3.01 -3.35 -4.29
N TRP A 421 -2.82 -2.83 -5.50
CA TRP A 421 -1.87 -1.75 -5.76
C TRP A 421 -2.40 -0.39 -5.26
N MET A 422 -1.80 0.13 -4.18
CA MET A 422 -2.12 1.46 -3.66
C MET A 422 -1.48 2.57 -4.48
#